data_AF-A0A7K1W5T2-F1
#
_entry.id   AF-A0A7K1W5T2-F1
#
_cell.length_a   1.000
_cell.length_b   1.000
_cell.length_c   1.000
_cell.angle_alpha   90.00
_cell.angle_beta   90.00
_cell.angle_gamma   90.00
#
_symmetry.space_group_name_H-M   'P 1'
#
loop_
_entity.id
_entity.type
_entity.pdbx_description
1 polymer ?
#
loop_
_entity_poly.entity_id
_entity_poly.type
_entity_poly.pdbx_seq_one_letter_code
_entity_poly.pdbx_strand_id
1 'polypeptide(L)'
;MVRIGYTMMTEQTGPRELVRDVVAAEKAGFDFSVTSDHYCPWLREQGHAPYAWAVLGAAAQATETIGLMTYVTCPTTRYHPAVVAQKAATLQLLAEGRFRLGLGSGENLNEHVVGAGWPAAHVRLEMLDEAVEIIGALFDGGNVNHHGTHFDVENARLWDLPATRVPIGVAVSGPASCALAGRAADLVIATEAKSGLLDDFDRHGGVGKPRVGQLPVCYDPDRDAAIARAHEQFRWSVGGWKVNSELPGPESFAQATELVREEDVASAVPCGQDLDTFVDAVRAYTEAGFTEIALVQVGGEHQQSFIAWAEKTLLPALREL
;
A
#
# COMPACT_ATOMS: atom_id res chain seq x y z
N MET A 1 -10.30 17.98 -6.79
CA MET A 1 -10.35 16.76 -7.61
C MET A 1 -9.42 15.75 -6.98
N VAL A 2 -9.98 14.63 -6.56
CA VAL A 2 -9.24 13.50 -5.96
C VAL A 2 -8.44 12.77 -7.04
N ARG A 3 -7.26 12.25 -6.69
CA ARG A 3 -6.48 11.39 -7.59
C ARG A 3 -6.88 9.93 -7.39
N ILE A 4 -7.12 9.20 -8.48
CA ILE A 4 -7.53 7.80 -8.43
C ILE A 4 -6.38 6.91 -8.87
N GLY A 5 -6.00 5.98 -7.99
CA GLY A 5 -4.90 5.06 -8.19
C GLY A 5 -5.36 3.62 -8.47
N TYR A 6 -4.46 2.85 -9.06
CA TYR A 6 -4.59 1.41 -9.26
C TYR A 6 -3.74 0.65 -8.23
N THR A 7 -4.16 -0.53 -7.77
CA THR A 7 -3.35 -1.36 -6.87
C THR A 7 -2.83 -2.60 -7.59
N MET A 8 -1.51 -2.68 -7.69
CA MET A 8 -0.79 -3.91 -7.99
C MET A 8 -0.73 -4.80 -6.74
N MET A 9 -1.80 -5.56 -6.50
CA MET A 9 -1.88 -6.49 -5.36
C MET A 9 -1.06 -7.75 -5.66
N THR A 10 0.13 -7.84 -5.06
CA THR A 10 1.08 -8.93 -5.32
C THR A 10 0.54 -10.29 -4.88
N GLU A 11 -0.36 -10.31 -3.91
CA GLU A 11 -0.90 -11.52 -3.32
C GLU A 11 -1.76 -12.31 -4.29
N GLN A 12 -2.38 -11.66 -5.28
CA GLN A 12 -3.39 -12.25 -6.18
C GLN A 12 -2.91 -12.46 -7.62
N THR A 13 -1.71 -12.01 -7.99
CA THR A 13 -1.33 -11.93 -9.40
C THR A 13 0.16 -12.14 -9.61
N GLY A 14 0.49 -12.89 -10.66
CA GLY A 14 1.87 -13.15 -11.07
C GLY A 14 2.59 -11.87 -11.54
N PRO A 15 3.94 -11.87 -11.51
CA PRO A 15 4.72 -10.65 -11.79
C PRO A 15 4.57 -10.13 -13.23
N ARG A 16 4.32 -11.01 -14.21
CA ARG A 16 4.13 -10.59 -15.62
C ARG A 16 2.79 -9.90 -15.81
N GLU A 17 1.76 -10.45 -15.21
CA GLU A 17 0.40 -9.93 -15.22
C GLU A 17 0.33 -8.59 -14.48
N LEU A 18 0.99 -8.46 -13.32
CA LEU A 18 1.09 -7.17 -12.61
C LEU A 18 1.67 -6.05 -13.49
N VAL A 19 2.75 -6.34 -14.23
CA VAL A 19 3.37 -5.36 -15.15
C VAL A 19 2.45 -5.06 -16.33
N ARG A 20 1.79 -6.08 -16.90
CA ARG A 20 0.79 -5.88 -17.97
C ARG A 20 -0.36 -4.99 -17.49
N ASP A 21 -0.86 -5.24 -16.29
CA ASP A 21 -2.06 -4.61 -15.76
C ASP A 21 -1.80 -3.14 -15.36
N VAL A 22 -0.64 -2.82 -14.79
CA VAL A 22 -0.28 -1.41 -14.52
C VAL A 22 -0.09 -0.59 -15.80
N VAL A 23 0.42 -1.19 -16.88
CA VAL A 23 0.48 -0.54 -18.21
C VAL A 23 -0.92 -0.28 -18.76
N ALA A 24 -1.86 -1.21 -18.56
CA ALA A 24 -3.25 -1.00 -18.94
C ALA A 24 -3.92 0.08 -18.08
N ALA A 25 -3.65 0.10 -16.77
CA ALA A 25 -4.14 1.12 -15.85
C ALA A 25 -3.64 2.53 -16.22
N GLU A 26 -2.36 2.67 -16.57
CA GLU A 26 -1.82 3.94 -17.09
C GLU A 26 -2.58 4.40 -18.34
N LYS A 27 -2.77 3.52 -19.32
CA LYS A 27 -3.51 3.85 -20.55
C LYS A 27 -4.97 4.21 -20.30
N ALA A 28 -5.61 3.57 -19.33
CA ALA A 28 -6.97 3.89 -18.90
C ALA A 28 -7.09 5.25 -18.17
N GLY A 29 -5.95 5.82 -17.73
CA GLY A 29 -5.89 7.13 -17.11
C GLY A 29 -6.01 7.13 -15.59
N PHE A 30 -5.54 6.06 -14.92
CA PHE A 30 -5.26 6.08 -13.48
C PHE A 30 -4.06 7.01 -13.19
N ASP A 31 -4.13 7.77 -12.10
CA ASP A 31 -3.16 8.83 -11.78
C ASP A 31 -1.86 8.30 -11.13
N PHE A 32 -1.95 7.16 -10.45
CA PHE A 32 -0.84 6.50 -9.77
C PHE A 32 -1.13 5.01 -9.57
N SER A 33 -0.11 4.24 -9.24
CA SER A 33 -0.20 2.84 -8.87
C SER A 33 0.51 2.60 -7.54
N VAL A 34 -0.10 1.78 -6.69
CA VAL A 34 0.48 1.31 -5.43
C VAL A 34 0.70 -0.19 -5.49
N THR A 35 1.68 -0.72 -4.74
CA THR A 35 1.93 -2.17 -4.67
C THR A 35 2.18 -2.66 -3.25
N SER A 36 1.58 -3.78 -2.89
CA SER A 36 1.88 -4.49 -1.65
C SER A 36 3.27 -5.13 -1.72
N ASP A 37 4.05 -5.05 -0.63
CA ASP A 37 5.35 -5.72 -0.51
C ASP A 37 5.19 -6.87 0.48
N HIS A 38 4.83 -8.05 -0.02
CA HIS A 38 4.51 -9.23 0.77
C HIS A 38 5.43 -10.40 0.43
N TYR A 39 5.76 -11.19 1.45
CA TYR A 39 6.37 -12.50 1.31
C TYR A 39 5.30 -13.60 1.24
N CYS A 40 4.21 -13.45 2.02
CA CYS A 40 3.09 -14.37 2.04
C CYS A 40 1.81 -13.68 1.55
N PRO A 41 0.93 -14.39 0.81
CA PRO A 41 -0.43 -13.92 0.62
C PRO A 41 -1.20 -13.94 1.95
N TRP A 42 -2.31 -13.20 2.00
CA TRP A 42 -3.21 -13.19 3.16
C TRP A 42 -3.99 -14.50 3.30
N LEU A 43 -4.42 -15.05 2.16
CA LEU A 43 -5.20 -16.28 2.06
C LEU A 43 -4.59 -17.19 1.00
N ARG A 44 -4.77 -18.51 1.12
CA ARG A 44 -4.20 -19.46 0.16
C ARG A 44 -4.77 -19.28 -1.24
N GLU A 45 -6.04 -18.91 -1.32
CA GLU A 45 -6.81 -18.69 -2.53
C GLU A 45 -6.25 -17.55 -3.40
N GLN A 46 -5.41 -16.67 -2.83
CA GLN A 46 -4.75 -15.60 -3.59
C GLN A 46 -3.54 -16.13 -4.38
N GLY A 47 -2.80 -17.11 -3.84
CA GLY A 47 -1.84 -17.93 -4.58
C GLY A 47 -0.54 -17.27 -5.04
N HIS A 48 -0.32 -15.98 -4.82
CA HIS A 48 0.86 -15.24 -5.28
C HIS A 48 1.53 -14.42 -4.18
N ALA A 49 2.81 -14.06 -4.38
CA ALA A 49 3.58 -13.10 -3.60
C ALA A 49 4.93 -12.81 -4.31
N PRO A 50 4.92 -12.29 -5.56
CA PRO A 50 6.16 -11.93 -6.24
C PRO A 50 6.89 -10.83 -5.48
N TYR A 51 8.22 -10.83 -5.61
CA TYR A 51 9.07 -9.84 -4.98
C TYR A 51 8.78 -8.42 -5.52
N ALA A 52 8.08 -7.61 -4.73
CA ALA A 52 7.50 -6.33 -5.14
C ALA A 52 8.53 -5.37 -5.75
N TRP A 53 9.75 -5.30 -5.22
CA TRP A 53 10.80 -4.42 -5.71
C TRP A 53 11.27 -4.77 -7.14
N ALA A 54 11.30 -6.06 -7.51
CA ALA A 54 11.61 -6.45 -8.88
C ALA A 54 10.45 -6.12 -9.83
N VAL A 55 9.21 -6.34 -9.38
CA VAL A 55 8.02 -5.98 -10.16
C VAL A 55 7.95 -4.48 -10.38
N LEU A 56 8.24 -3.67 -9.36
CA LEU A 56 8.31 -2.21 -9.47
C LEU A 56 9.39 -1.73 -10.44
N GLY A 57 10.57 -2.35 -10.44
CA GLY A 57 11.62 -2.04 -11.42
C GLY A 57 11.15 -2.30 -12.86
N ALA A 58 10.43 -3.40 -13.08
CA ALA A 58 9.83 -3.72 -14.38
C ALA A 58 8.69 -2.74 -14.74
N ALA A 59 7.81 -2.40 -13.78
CA ALA A 59 6.72 -1.45 -13.95
C ALA A 59 7.23 -0.04 -14.28
N ALA A 60 8.31 0.41 -13.62
CA ALA A 60 8.93 1.69 -13.86
C ALA A 60 9.41 1.85 -15.31
N GLN A 61 9.94 0.77 -15.90
CA GLN A 61 10.41 0.75 -17.29
C GLN A 61 9.29 0.46 -18.31
N ALA A 62 8.19 -0.15 -17.88
CA ALA A 62 7.05 -0.45 -18.74
C ALA A 62 6.04 0.69 -18.84
N THR A 63 6.12 1.68 -17.94
CA THR A 63 5.19 2.83 -17.84
C THR A 63 5.93 4.15 -17.98
N GLU A 64 5.23 5.19 -18.43
CA GLU A 64 5.85 6.47 -18.79
C GLU A 64 5.52 7.62 -17.82
N THR A 65 4.32 7.63 -17.24
CA THR A 65 3.72 8.78 -16.57
C THR A 65 3.10 8.47 -15.21
N ILE A 66 2.58 7.25 -15.02
CA ILE A 66 1.89 6.84 -13.79
C ILE A 66 2.85 6.89 -12.60
N GLY A 67 2.42 7.50 -11.50
CA GLY A 67 3.18 7.48 -10.25
C GLY A 67 3.29 6.05 -9.71
N LEU A 68 4.41 5.68 -9.10
CA LEU A 68 4.60 4.35 -8.49
C LEU A 68 4.85 4.48 -7.00
N MET A 69 4.35 3.54 -6.20
CA MET A 69 4.49 3.62 -4.75
C MET A 69 4.42 2.25 -4.07
N THR A 70 5.26 2.02 -3.05
CA THR A 70 5.06 0.88 -2.13
C THR A 70 3.92 1.17 -1.16
N TYR A 71 3.10 0.17 -0.87
CA TYR A 71 1.93 0.26 0.00
C TYR A 71 1.75 -1.04 0.80
N VAL A 72 2.52 -1.29 1.84
CA VAL A 72 3.74 -0.57 2.25
C VAL A 72 4.90 -1.55 2.44
N THR A 73 6.13 -1.05 2.35
CA THR A 73 7.32 -1.83 2.70
C THR A 73 7.59 -1.72 4.20
N CYS A 74 7.86 -2.85 4.86
CA CYS A 74 8.37 -2.88 6.22
C CYS A 74 9.91 -2.75 6.21
N PRO A 75 10.50 -1.69 6.79
CA PRO A 75 11.94 -1.47 6.72
C PRO A 75 12.71 -2.01 7.93
N THR A 76 12.10 -2.85 8.77
CA THR A 76 12.62 -3.09 10.13
C THR A 76 13.00 -4.53 10.47
N THR A 77 12.59 -5.52 9.67
CA THR A 77 12.85 -6.93 10.01
C THR A 77 13.42 -7.71 8.84
N ARG A 78 12.62 -8.07 7.83
CA ARG A 78 13.15 -8.79 6.66
C ARG A 78 14.01 -7.93 5.73
N TYR A 79 13.92 -6.61 5.89
CA TYR A 79 14.82 -5.67 5.24
C TYR A 79 15.50 -4.79 6.28
N HIS A 80 16.75 -4.42 5.98
CA HIS A 80 17.48 -3.40 6.70
C HIS A 80 17.15 -2.01 6.14
N PRO A 81 16.98 -0.95 6.95
CA PRO A 81 16.57 0.37 6.48
C PRO A 81 17.54 0.98 5.46
N ALA A 82 18.85 0.81 5.65
CA ALA A 82 19.85 1.25 4.67
C ALA A 82 19.68 0.59 3.28
N VAL A 83 19.26 -0.68 3.24
CA VAL A 83 18.99 -1.39 1.98
C VAL A 83 17.68 -0.91 1.36
N VAL A 84 16.66 -0.60 2.18
CA VAL A 84 15.41 0.00 1.69
C VAL A 84 15.66 1.38 1.07
N ALA A 85 16.51 2.21 1.70
CA ALA A 85 16.92 3.49 1.13
C ALA A 85 17.58 3.30 -0.25
N GLN A 86 18.50 2.35 -0.39
CA GLN A 86 19.14 2.06 -1.67
C GLN A 86 18.14 1.58 -2.75
N LYS A 87 17.20 0.71 -2.38
CA LYS A 87 16.13 0.23 -3.27
C LYS A 87 15.29 1.39 -3.78
N ALA A 88 14.86 2.26 -2.87
CA ALA A 88 13.99 3.40 -3.16
C ALA A 88 14.68 4.46 -4.02
N ALA A 89 15.95 4.79 -3.75
CA ALA A 89 16.73 5.72 -4.57
C ALA A 89 16.94 5.19 -5.99
N THR A 90 17.31 3.91 -6.12
CA THR A 90 17.43 3.24 -7.42
C THR A 90 16.11 3.26 -8.19
N LEU A 91 15.00 2.92 -7.52
CA LEU A 91 13.68 2.91 -8.15
C LEU A 91 13.22 4.30 -8.56
N GLN A 92 13.53 5.33 -7.76
CA GLN A 92 13.23 6.73 -8.11
C GLN A 92 13.97 7.18 -9.37
N LEU A 93 15.22 6.74 -9.55
CA LEU A 93 15.97 6.97 -10.79
C LEU A 93 15.35 6.23 -11.98
N LEU A 94 15.03 4.94 -11.82
CA LEU A 94 14.40 4.14 -12.88
C LEU A 94 12.99 4.61 -13.26
N ALA A 95 12.27 5.20 -12.32
CA ALA A 95 10.94 5.78 -12.51
C ALA A 95 11.01 7.27 -12.88
N GLU A 96 12.20 7.83 -13.13
CA GLU A 96 12.41 9.22 -13.53
C GLU A 96 11.71 10.24 -12.62
N GLY A 97 11.74 10.00 -11.31
CA GLY A 97 11.14 10.87 -10.30
C GLY A 97 9.68 10.55 -9.93
N ARG A 98 9.07 9.53 -10.55
CA ARG A 98 7.66 9.15 -10.33
C ARG A 98 7.41 8.24 -9.12
N PHE A 99 8.44 7.84 -8.38
CA PHE A 99 8.32 6.89 -7.27
C PHE A 99 8.17 7.57 -5.90
N ARG A 100 7.35 6.97 -5.03
CA ARG A 100 7.18 7.33 -3.61
C ARG A 100 7.36 6.10 -2.74
N LEU A 101 8.06 6.25 -1.62
CA LEU A 101 8.32 5.15 -0.69
C LEU A 101 7.27 5.14 0.43
N GLY A 102 6.29 4.25 0.37
CA GLY A 102 5.38 4.00 1.50
C GLY A 102 5.95 2.94 2.45
N LEU A 103 5.99 3.28 3.74
CA LEU A 103 6.54 2.48 4.83
C LEU A 103 5.49 2.16 5.90
N GLY A 104 5.68 1.05 6.60
CA GLY A 104 4.86 0.67 7.75
C GLY A 104 5.61 -0.20 8.75
N SER A 105 5.00 -0.45 9.90
CA SER A 105 5.60 -1.21 11.02
C SER A 105 5.63 -2.73 10.81
N GLY A 106 5.21 -3.20 9.62
CA GLY A 106 5.15 -4.60 9.25
C GLY A 106 4.00 -5.40 9.84
N GLU A 107 3.98 -6.66 9.42
CA GLU A 107 3.00 -7.68 9.80
C GLU A 107 3.73 -9.00 10.08
N ASN A 108 3.27 -9.73 11.09
CA ASN A 108 3.85 -11.03 11.43
C ASN A 108 3.85 -11.98 10.23
N LEU A 109 2.79 -11.95 9.42
CA LEU A 109 2.63 -12.68 8.15
C LEU A 109 3.89 -12.69 7.27
N ASN A 110 4.59 -11.56 7.22
CA ASN A 110 5.73 -11.34 6.35
C ASN A 110 7.06 -11.43 7.10
N GLU A 111 7.11 -10.87 8.31
CA GLU A 111 8.39 -10.69 9.02
C GLU A 111 8.89 -11.95 9.72
N HIS A 112 8.00 -12.85 10.18
CA HIS A 112 8.40 -14.06 10.91
C HIS A 112 9.28 -15.01 10.09
N VAL A 113 9.28 -14.89 8.76
CA VAL A 113 10.00 -15.77 7.84
C VAL A 113 11.51 -15.74 8.09
N VAL A 114 12.04 -14.55 8.42
CA VAL A 114 13.45 -14.35 8.77
C VAL A 114 13.64 -13.70 10.14
N GLY A 115 12.57 -13.19 10.74
CA GLY A 115 12.59 -12.58 12.06
C GLY A 115 12.79 -13.61 13.16
N ALA A 116 13.58 -13.26 14.18
CA ALA A 116 13.80 -14.09 15.36
C ALA A 116 12.62 -14.05 16.37
N GLY A 117 11.51 -13.41 16.00
CA GLY A 117 10.33 -13.19 16.80
C GLY A 117 9.48 -12.04 16.23
N TRP A 118 8.32 -11.81 16.83
CA TRP A 118 7.44 -10.70 16.46
C TRP A 118 7.34 -9.69 17.61
N PRO A 119 8.02 -8.52 17.52
CA PRO A 119 8.03 -7.53 18.60
C PRO A 119 6.65 -6.96 18.85
N ALA A 120 6.39 -6.49 20.07
CA ALA A 120 5.14 -5.78 20.39
C ALA A 120 4.97 -4.51 19.55
N ALA A 121 3.73 -4.11 19.30
CA ALA A 121 3.40 -3.01 18.38
C ALA A 121 4.13 -1.68 18.68
N HIS A 122 4.36 -1.33 19.95
CA HIS A 122 5.10 -0.11 20.31
C HIS A 122 6.58 -0.21 19.91
N VAL A 123 7.23 -1.35 20.13
CA VAL A 123 8.62 -1.59 19.70
C VAL A 123 8.73 -1.54 18.17
N ARG A 124 7.77 -2.13 17.44
CA ARG A 124 7.75 -2.06 15.97
C ARG A 124 7.63 -0.61 15.46
N LEU A 125 6.90 0.23 16.19
CA LEU A 125 6.78 1.65 15.86
C LEU A 125 8.07 2.43 16.18
N GLU A 126 8.75 2.12 17.29
CA GLU A 126 10.08 2.67 17.60
C GLU A 126 11.11 2.29 16.53
N MET A 127 11.13 1.03 16.10
CA MET A 127 11.95 0.56 14.98
C MET A 127 11.61 1.30 13.68
N LEU A 128 10.33 1.56 13.40
CA LEU A 128 9.92 2.29 12.19
C LEU A 128 10.37 3.76 12.24
N ASP A 129 10.26 4.42 13.40
CA ASP A 129 10.73 5.81 13.59
C ASP A 129 12.24 5.90 13.28
N GLU A 130 13.03 5.02 13.89
CA GLU A 130 14.48 4.94 13.66
C GLU A 130 14.83 4.59 12.21
N ALA A 131 14.05 3.70 11.57
CA ALA A 131 14.24 3.37 10.16
C ALA A 131 13.94 4.55 9.23
N VAL A 132 12.90 5.35 9.51
CA VAL A 132 12.56 6.56 8.75
C VAL A 132 13.66 7.60 8.88
N GLU A 133 14.25 7.76 10.07
CA GLU A 133 15.41 8.64 10.29
C GLU A 133 16.61 8.24 9.43
N ILE A 134 17.00 6.95 9.48
CA ILE A 134 18.11 6.41 8.70
C ILE A 134 17.88 6.59 7.19
N ILE A 135 16.69 6.21 6.71
CA ILE A 135 16.33 6.32 5.29
C ILE A 135 16.35 7.78 4.85
N GLY A 136 15.80 8.67 5.68
CA GLY A 136 15.76 10.10 5.41
C GLY A 136 17.16 10.71 5.32
N ALA A 137 18.05 10.39 6.27
CA ALA A 137 19.43 10.85 6.26
C ALA A 137 20.20 10.38 5.02
N LEU A 138 20.00 9.13 4.59
CA LEU A 138 20.61 8.60 3.37
C LEU A 138 20.10 9.30 2.10
N PHE A 139 18.83 9.72 2.07
CA PHE A 139 18.29 10.52 0.97
C PHE A 139 18.80 11.95 0.93
N ASP A 140 19.26 12.50 2.05
CA ASP A 140 19.85 13.84 2.13
C ASP A 140 21.33 13.85 1.69
N GLY A 141 21.92 12.66 1.48
CA GLY A 141 23.25 12.46 0.92
C GLY A 141 24.39 12.52 1.94
N GLY A 142 25.63 12.53 1.43
CA GLY A 142 26.83 12.47 2.27
C GLY A 142 27.10 11.07 2.83
N ASN A 143 27.94 11.00 3.87
CA ASN A 143 28.20 9.77 4.62
C ASN A 143 27.38 9.79 5.91
N VAL A 144 26.61 8.73 6.15
CA VAL A 144 25.75 8.54 7.31
C VAL A 144 26.39 7.51 8.24
N ASN A 145 26.56 7.91 9.50
CA ASN A 145 26.83 7.02 10.63
C ASN A 145 25.67 7.16 11.60
N HIS A 146 25.10 6.04 12.03
CA HIS A 146 23.98 5.98 12.96
C HIS A 146 24.19 4.80 13.91
N HIS A 147 24.10 5.07 15.21
CA HIS A 147 24.13 4.05 16.26
C HIS A 147 22.89 4.22 17.11
N GLY A 148 21.83 3.50 16.75
CA GLY A 148 20.53 3.62 17.37
C GLY A 148 20.22 2.49 18.34
N THR A 149 18.96 2.40 18.73
CA THR A 149 18.48 1.34 19.61
C THR A 149 18.26 0.05 18.83
N HIS A 150 17.88 0.17 17.55
CA HIS A 150 17.46 -0.96 16.73
C HIS A 150 18.41 -1.25 15.56
N PHE A 151 19.05 -0.24 15.00
CA PHE A 151 19.89 -0.38 13.82
C PHE A 151 21.22 0.38 13.99
N ASP A 152 22.26 -0.23 13.44
CA ASP A 152 23.55 0.40 13.24
C ASP A 152 23.80 0.59 11.74
N VAL A 153 24.28 1.77 11.38
CA VAL A 153 24.71 2.11 10.02
C VAL A 153 26.07 2.77 10.12
N GLU A 154 27.09 2.17 9.51
CA GLU A 154 28.46 2.68 9.53
C GLU A 154 28.91 3.06 8.12
N ASN A 155 29.38 4.29 7.97
CA ASN A 155 29.95 4.85 6.75
C ASN A 155 29.10 4.59 5.50
N ALA A 156 27.78 4.68 5.64
CA ALA A 156 26.86 4.41 4.56
C ALA A 156 26.66 5.64 3.68
N ARG A 157 26.58 5.42 2.38
CA ARG A 157 26.31 6.46 1.38
C ARG A 157 25.55 5.88 0.21
N LEU A 158 24.52 6.59 -0.25
CA LEU A 158 23.92 6.33 -1.55
C LEU A 158 24.76 7.00 -2.62
N TRP A 159 25.30 6.20 -3.53
CA TRP A 159 26.09 6.68 -4.67
C TRP A 159 25.20 7.10 -5.83
N ASP A 160 24.16 6.31 -6.09
CA ASP A 160 23.08 6.63 -7.03
C ASP A 160 21.94 7.32 -6.29
N LEU A 161 22.17 8.59 -5.94
CA LEU A 161 21.19 9.43 -5.27
C LEU A 161 20.43 10.28 -6.31
N PRO A 162 19.09 10.21 -6.41
CA PRO A 162 18.32 11.04 -7.31
C PRO A 162 18.40 12.52 -6.95
N ALA A 163 18.38 13.39 -7.96
CA ALA A 163 18.40 14.85 -7.75
C ALA A 163 17.18 15.35 -6.97
N THR A 164 16.03 14.70 -7.18
CA THR A 164 14.82 14.92 -6.38
C THR A 164 14.75 13.85 -5.31
N ARG A 165 14.71 14.29 -4.05
CA ARG A 165 14.55 13.42 -2.88
C ARG A 165 13.33 12.50 -3.03
N VAL A 166 13.47 11.23 -2.65
CA VAL A 166 12.36 10.27 -2.68
C VAL A 166 11.34 10.64 -1.60
N PRO A 167 10.06 10.87 -1.93
CA PRO A 167 9.05 11.15 -0.91
C PRO A 167 8.77 9.92 -0.04
N ILE A 168 8.69 10.11 1.27
CA ILE A 168 8.40 9.05 2.25
C ILE A 168 6.95 9.16 2.72
N GLY A 169 6.21 8.07 2.64
CA GLY A 169 4.91 7.91 3.28
C GLY A 169 4.96 6.95 4.44
N VAL A 170 4.15 7.20 5.46
CA VAL A 170 4.03 6.32 6.63
C VAL A 170 2.57 5.87 6.79
N ALA A 171 2.37 4.56 6.90
CA ALA A 171 1.09 3.95 7.21
C ALA A 171 0.71 4.15 8.68
N VAL A 172 -0.54 4.54 8.91
CA VAL A 172 -1.06 4.87 10.24
C VAL A 172 -2.31 4.06 10.57
N SER A 173 -2.45 3.77 11.86
CA SER A 173 -3.60 3.05 12.43
C SER A 173 -3.99 3.55 13.82
N GLY A 174 -3.33 4.60 14.32
CA GLY A 174 -3.65 5.22 15.60
C GLY A 174 -2.75 6.41 15.94
N PRO A 175 -2.96 7.05 17.10
CA PRO A 175 -2.34 8.34 17.42
C PRO A 175 -0.82 8.35 17.37
N ALA A 176 -0.17 7.27 17.83
CA ALA A 176 1.29 7.20 17.85
C ALA A 176 1.91 7.15 16.44
N SER A 177 1.31 6.38 15.51
CA SER A 177 1.78 6.34 14.12
C SER A 177 1.41 7.61 13.36
N CYS A 178 0.26 8.24 13.65
CA CYS A 178 -0.06 9.58 13.13
C CYS A 178 0.95 10.63 13.59
N ALA A 179 1.41 10.57 14.85
CA ALA A 179 2.43 11.48 15.37
C ALA A 179 3.79 11.31 14.67
N LEU A 180 4.20 10.07 14.38
CA LEU A 180 5.38 9.80 13.56
C LEU A 180 5.22 10.36 12.15
N ALA A 181 4.14 9.98 11.46
CA ALA A 181 3.87 10.40 10.09
C ALA A 181 3.85 11.94 9.96
N GLY A 182 3.14 12.63 10.86
CA GLY A 182 3.00 14.10 10.81
C GLY A 182 4.36 14.80 10.86
N ARG A 183 5.24 14.34 11.75
CA ARG A 183 6.57 14.93 11.96
C ARG A 183 7.57 14.60 10.85
N ALA A 184 7.61 13.34 10.42
CA ALA A 184 8.75 12.80 9.65
C ALA A 184 8.42 12.37 8.21
N ALA A 185 7.14 12.22 7.85
CA ALA A 185 6.73 11.77 6.51
C ALA A 185 6.29 12.93 5.61
N ASP A 186 6.43 12.72 4.31
CA ASP A 186 5.96 13.62 3.25
C ASP A 186 4.47 13.39 2.92
N LEU A 187 3.93 12.21 3.24
CA LEU A 187 2.51 11.86 3.08
C LEU A 187 2.06 10.82 4.12
N VAL A 188 0.74 10.72 4.32
CA VAL A 188 0.12 9.70 5.18
C VAL A 188 -0.58 8.63 4.36
N ILE A 189 -0.54 7.39 4.86
CA ILE A 189 -1.16 6.22 4.25
C ILE A 189 -2.15 5.61 5.25
N ALA A 190 -3.38 5.33 4.83
CA ALA A 190 -4.34 4.61 5.66
C ALA A 190 -5.33 3.82 4.80
N THR A 191 -5.76 2.66 5.29
CA THR A 191 -6.71 1.78 4.60
C THR A 191 -8.17 2.02 5.00
N GLU A 192 -8.42 2.86 6.00
CA GLU A 192 -9.77 3.14 6.51
C GLU A 192 -10.14 4.62 6.29
N ALA A 193 -11.38 4.88 5.85
CA ALA A 193 -11.93 6.23 5.65
C ALA A 193 -12.26 6.94 6.98
N LYS A 194 -11.25 7.14 7.84
CA LYS A 194 -11.39 7.75 9.17
C LYS A 194 -10.76 9.13 9.21
N SER A 195 -11.59 10.17 9.25
CA SER A 195 -11.14 11.57 9.40
C SER A 195 -10.30 11.77 10.68
N GLY A 196 -10.62 11.07 11.77
CA GLY A 196 -9.85 11.16 13.02
C GLY A 196 -8.36 10.79 12.88
N LEU A 197 -7.99 9.88 11.96
CA LEU A 197 -6.58 9.58 11.68
C LEU A 197 -5.89 10.77 11.00
N LEU A 198 -6.61 11.47 10.11
CA LEU A 198 -6.12 12.62 9.38
C LEU A 198 -6.04 13.87 10.27
N ASP A 199 -7.01 14.05 11.18
CA ASP A 199 -6.97 15.09 12.20
C ASP A 199 -5.75 14.92 13.12
N ASP A 200 -5.45 13.69 13.54
CA ASP A 200 -4.25 13.38 14.34
C ASP A 200 -2.96 13.62 13.54
N PHE A 201 -2.92 13.23 12.27
CA PHE A 201 -1.79 13.53 11.38
C PHE A 201 -1.55 15.03 11.25
N ASP A 202 -2.60 15.81 11.04
CA ASP A 202 -2.55 17.27 10.93
C ASP A 202 -2.02 17.94 12.22
N ARG A 203 -2.46 17.46 13.40
CA ARG A 203 -1.97 17.94 14.71
C ARG A 203 -0.45 17.82 14.88
N HIS A 204 0.19 16.93 14.12
CA HIS A 204 1.62 16.67 14.17
C HIS A 204 2.39 17.21 12.96
N GLY A 205 1.80 18.11 12.16
CA GLY A 205 2.47 18.74 11.02
C GLY A 205 2.08 18.16 9.66
N GLY A 206 0.99 17.39 9.59
CA GLY A 206 0.46 16.79 8.38
C GLY A 206 -0.31 17.72 7.44
N VAL A 207 -0.63 18.94 7.88
CA VAL A 207 -1.50 19.86 7.13
C VAL A 207 -0.96 20.13 5.72
N GLY A 208 -1.81 19.91 4.72
CA GLY A 208 -1.47 20.14 3.31
C GLY A 208 -0.63 19.04 2.65
N LYS A 209 -0.18 18.02 3.40
CA LYS A 209 0.52 16.87 2.84
C LYS A 209 -0.46 15.89 2.16
N PRO A 210 -0.04 15.13 1.14
CA PRO A 210 -0.89 14.13 0.50
C PRO A 210 -1.39 13.06 1.48
N ARG A 211 -2.61 12.59 1.25
CA ARG A 211 -3.31 11.61 2.07
C ARG A 211 -3.79 10.47 1.18
N VAL A 212 -3.12 9.33 1.26
CA VAL A 212 -3.32 8.18 0.38
C VAL A 212 -4.17 7.14 1.09
N GLY A 213 -5.36 6.91 0.52
CA GLY A 213 -6.29 5.86 0.91
C GLY A 213 -6.13 4.64 0.02
N GLN A 214 -6.57 3.47 0.50
CA GLN A 214 -6.77 2.30 -0.34
C GLN A 214 -8.15 1.71 -0.08
N LEU A 215 -8.90 1.46 -1.16
CA LEU A 215 -10.27 0.96 -1.14
C LEU A 215 -10.34 -0.34 -1.97
N PRO A 216 -10.61 -1.50 -1.34
CA PRO A 216 -10.93 -2.70 -2.09
C PRO A 216 -12.30 -2.58 -2.76
N VAL A 217 -12.39 -3.07 -3.99
CA VAL A 217 -13.60 -3.15 -4.82
C VAL A 217 -13.61 -4.48 -5.58
N CYS A 218 -14.79 -5.00 -5.91
CA CYS A 218 -14.93 -6.23 -6.69
C CYS A 218 -15.89 -6.00 -7.86
N TYR A 219 -15.36 -5.54 -8.99
CA TYR A 219 -16.14 -5.42 -10.21
C TYR A 219 -16.47 -6.78 -10.82
N ASP A 220 -17.74 -6.96 -11.17
CA ASP A 220 -18.24 -7.99 -12.08
C ASP A 220 -19.63 -7.61 -12.62
N PRO A 221 -19.98 -7.91 -13.89
CA PRO A 221 -21.35 -7.78 -14.37
C PRO A 221 -22.38 -8.60 -13.57
N ASP A 222 -21.96 -9.74 -13.02
CA ASP A 222 -22.74 -10.56 -12.09
C ASP A 222 -22.38 -10.20 -10.64
N ARG A 223 -23.32 -9.52 -9.97
CA ARG A 223 -23.13 -9.06 -8.59
C ARG A 223 -22.92 -10.22 -7.61
N ASP A 224 -23.58 -11.36 -7.80
CA ASP A 224 -23.44 -12.48 -6.87
C ASP A 224 -22.07 -13.15 -7.05
N ALA A 225 -21.58 -13.21 -8.30
CA ALA A 225 -20.20 -13.65 -8.57
C ALA A 225 -19.15 -12.71 -7.96
N ALA A 226 -19.37 -11.39 -8.01
CA ALA A 226 -18.51 -10.42 -7.35
C ALA A 226 -18.48 -10.62 -5.82
N ILE A 227 -19.64 -10.84 -5.19
CA ILE A 227 -19.76 -11.05 -3.75
C ILE A 227 -19.02 -12.34 -3.33
N ALA A 228 -19.28 -13.45 -4.01
CA ALA A 228 -18.61 -14.72 -3.73
C ALA A 228 -17.08 -14.60 -3.85
N ARG A 229 -16.60 -13.92 -4.90
CA ARG A 229 -15.17 -13.65 -5.11
C ARG A 229 -14.59 -12.76 -4.03
N ALA A 230 -15.28 -11.68 -3.66
CA ALA A 230 -14.84 -10.77 -2.60
C ALA A 230 -14.68 -11.53 -1.28
N HIS A 231 -15.63 -12.40 -0.96
CA HIS A 231 -15.54 -13.25 0.22
C HIS A 231 -14.35 -14.22 0.19
N GLU A 232 -14.22 -14.99 -0.89
CA GLU A 232 -13.15 -15.97 -1.07
C GLU A 232 -11.77 -15.32 -0.94
N GLN A 233 -11.60 -14.12 -1.51
CA GLN A 233 -10.30 -13.48 -1.69
C GLN A 233 -9.95 -12.42 -0.63
N PHE A 234 -10.96 -11.85 0.05
CA PHE A 234 -10.80 -10.64 0.86
C PHE A 234 -11.42 -10.70 2.26
N ARG A 235 -12.00 -11.84 2.70
CA ARG A 235 -12.53 -11.99 4.07
C ARG A 235 -11.52 -11.67 5.18
N TRP A 236 -10.21 -11.79 4.91
CA TRP A 236 -9.12 -11.39 5.81
C TRP A 236 -9.18 -9.91 6.24
N SER A 237 -9.76 -9.04 5.40
CA SER A 237 -9.82 -7.60 5.66
C SER A 237 -10.77 -7.23 6.82
N VAL A 238 -11.74 -8.09 7.15
CA VAL A 238 -12.78 -7.83 8.16
C VAL A 238 -12.24 -7.88 9.60
N GLY A 239 -11.11 -8.58 9.84
CA GLY A 239 -10.53 -8.74 11.17
C GLY A 239 -9.97 -7.46 11.80
N GLY A 240 -9.74 -6.42 11.01
CA GLY A 240 -9.15 -5.16 11.43
C GLY A 240 -7.65 -5.26 11.78
N TRP A 241 -6.97 -4.12 11.84
CA TRP A 241 -5.50 -4.10 11.86
C TRP A 241 -4.85 -4.73 13.09
N LYS A 242 -5.52 -4.66 14.25
CA LYS A 242 -5.01 -5.27 15.49
C LYS A 242 -4.89 -6.78 15.41
N VAL A 243 -5.70 -7.42 14.57
CA VAL A 243 -5.63 -8.87 14.32
C VAL A 243 -4.68 -9.12 13.15
N ASN A 244 -4.86 -8.38 12.06
CA ASN A 244 -4.13 -8.62 10.81
C ASN A 244 -2.61 -8.45 10.97
N SER A 245 -2.13 -7.58 11.86
CA SER A 245 -0.70 -7.43 12.09
C SER A 245 -0.05 -8.61 12.84
N GLU A 246 -0.82 -9.50 13.46
CA GLU A 246 -0.33 -10.53 14.39
C GLU A 246 -0.39 -11.95 13.84
N LEU A 247 -1.24 -12.24 12.85
CA LEU A 247 -1.41 -13.58 12.31
C LEU A 247 -0.20 -13.97 11.42
N PRO A 248 0.42 -15.16 11.63
CA PRO A 248 1.69 -15.50 11.01
C PRO A 248 1.57 -16.06 9.58
N GLY A 249 0.39 -16.46 9.12
CA GLY A 249 0.30 -17.13 7.81
C GLY A 249 -1.11 -17.30 7.29
N PRO A 250 -1.25 -17.71 6.01
CA PRO A 250 -2.55 -17.88 5.35
C PRO A 250 -3.53 -18.77 6.12
N GLU A 251 -3.05 -19.84 6.76
CA GLU A 251 -3.89 -20.75 7.56
C GLU A 251 -4.49 -20.05 8.78
N SER A 252 -3.71 -19.19 9.44
CA SER A 252 -4.19 -18.43 10.59
C SER A 252 -5.24 -17.40 10.18
N PHE A 253 -5.07 -16.75 9.02
CA PHE A 253 -6.10 -15.87 8.45
C PHE A 253 -7.36 -16.65 8.06
N ALA A 254 -7.20 -17.81 7.41
CA ALA A 254 -8.33 -18.66 7.04
C ALA A 254 -9.14 -19.09 8.27
N GLN A 255 -8.47 -19.52 9.34
CA GLN A 255 -9.12 -19.89 10.60
C GLN A 255 -9.76 -18.69 11.31
N ALA A 256 -9.06 -17.54 11.36
CA ALA A 256 -9.60 -16.33 11.99
C ALA A 256 -10.84 -15.77 11.28
N THR A 257 -11.04 -16.16 10.01
CA THR A 257 -12.14 -15.68 9.16
C THR A 257 -13.12 -16.76 8.75
N GLU A 258 -13.06 -17.96 9.36
CA GLU A 258 -13.89 -19.11 9.00
C GLU A 258 -15.40 -18.81 9.12
N LEU A 259 -15.79 -17.96 10.06
CA LEU A 259 -17.18 -17.58 10.32
C LEU A 259 -17.63 -16.31 9.60
N VAL A 260 -16.73 -15.64 8.88
CA VAL A 260 -17.06 -14.46 8.07
C VAL A 260 -17.96 -14.91 6.92
N ARG A 261 -19.06 -14.22 6.70
CA ARG A 261 -20.02 -14.53 5.64
C ARG A 261 -19.85 -13.59 4.46
N GLU A 262 -20.43 -13.95 3.33
CA GLU A 262 -20.42 -13.13 2.13
C GLU A 262 -21.00 -11.72 2.39
N GLU A 263 -22.08 -11.62 3.17
CA GLU A 263 -22.68 -10.32 3.51
C GLU A 263 -21.77 -9.43 4.34
N ASP A 264 -20.90 -10.00 5.19
CA ASP A 264 -19.97 -9.24 6.01
C ASP A 264 -18.94 -8.54 5.14
N VAL A 265 -18.41 -9.24 4.12
CA VAL A 265 -17.44 -8.69 3.17
C VAL A 265 -18.11 -7.72 2.21
N ALA A 266 -19.28 -8.06 1.67
CA ALA A 266 -20.02 -7.21 0.74
C ALA A 266 -20.49 -5.89 1.38
N SER A 267 -20.55 -5.81 2.72
CA SER A 267 -20.83 -4.55 3.43
C SER A 267 -19.66 -3.57 3.43
N ALA A 268 -18.43 -4.06 3.25
CA ALA A 268 -17.20 -3.27 3.28
C ALA A 268 -16.53 -3.12 1.90
N VAL A 269 -16.77 -4.07 0.99
CA VAL A 269 -16.21 -4.10 -0.37
C VAL A 269 -17.33 -3.89 -1.39
N PRO A 270 -17.36 -2.75 -2.12
CA PRO A 270 -18.25 -2.55 -3.26
C PRO A 270 -18.20 -3.72 -4.24
N CYS A 271 -19.33 -4.38 -4.50
CA CYS A 271 -19.41 -5.55 -5.38
C CYS A 271 -20.42 -5.36 -6.51
N GLY A 272 -20.06 -5.78 -7.73
CA GLY A 272 -20.90 -5.75 -8.93
C GLY A 272 -20.48 -4.67 -9.93
N GLN A 273 -21.43 -4.17 -10.72
CA GLN A 273 -21.20 -3.15 -11.77
C GLN A 273 -21.96 -1.84 -11.54
N ASP A 274 -22.61 -1.70 -10.38
CA ASP A 274 -23.37 -0.50 -10.06
C ASP A 274 -22.42 0.67 -9.78
N LEU A 275 -22.45 1.69 -10.63
CA LEU A 275 -21.52 2.82 -10.58
C LEU A 275 -21.66 3.60 -9.27
N ASP A 276 -22.90 3.83 -8.81
CA ASP A 276 -23.19 4.65 -7.64
C ASP A 276 -22.56 4.03 -6.38
N THR A 277 -22.62 2.70 -6.24
CA THR A 277 -21.97 1.97 -5.15
C THR A 277 -20.46 2.24 -5.07
N PHE A 278 -19.76 2.32 -6.21
CA PHE A 278 -18.32 2.60 -6.24
C PHE A 278 -18.02 4.08 -5.98
N VAL A 279 -18.82 4.98 -6.56
CA VAL A 279 -18.71 6.43 -6.38
C VAL A 279 -18.92 6.81 -4.91
N ASP A 280 -19.94 6.25 -4.25
CA ASP A 280 -20.24 6.52 -2.84
C ASP A 280 -19.12 6.01 -1.91
N ALA A 281 -18.53 4.84 -2.23
CA ALA A 281 -17.40 4.32 -1.47
C ALA A 281 -16.14 5.21 -1.60
N VAL A 282 -15.86 5.74 -2.78
CA VAL A 282 -14.78 6.72 -2.99
C VAL A 282 -15.11 8.05 -2.30
N ARG A 283 -16.38 8.49 -2.37
CA ARG A 283 -16.85 9.72 -1.73
C ARG A 283 -16.58 9.69 -0.22
N ALA A 284 -16.81 8.56 0.45
CA ALA A 284 -16.53 8.42 1.88
C ALA A 284 -15.06 8.74 2.24
N TYR A 285 -14.09 8.36 1.40
CA TYR A 285 -12.68 8.74 1.60
C TYR A 285 -12.46 10.23 1.34
N THR A 286 -13.05 10.79 0.28
CA THR A 286 -12.90 12.24 0.00
C THR A 286 -13.51 13.11 1.11
N GLU A 287 -14.67 12.73 1.64
CA GLU A 287 -15.33 13.40 2.77
C GLU A 287 -14.55 13.24 4.07
N ALA A 288 -13.88 12.10 4.27
CA ALA A 288 -12.94 11.93 5.37
C ALA A 288 -11.68 12.79 5.23
N GLY A 289 -11.39 13.30 4.03
CA GLY A 289 -10.29 14.23 3.74
C GLY A 289 -9.10 13.61 3.00
N PHE A 290 -9.24 12.41 2.42
CA PHE A 290 -8.22 11.81 1.56
C PHE A 290 -8.12 12.53 0.21
N THR A 291 -6.89 12.67 -0.30
CA THR A 291 -6.62 13.38 -1.56
C THR A 291 -6.27 12.43 -2.70
N GLU A 292 -5.87 11.21 -2.37
CA GLU A 292 -5.50 10.16 -3.32
C GLU A 292 -6.09 8.84 -2.85
N ILE A 293 -6.73 8.07 -3.74
CA ILE A 293 -7.42 6.82 -3.37
C ILE A 293 -7.03 5.74 -4.37
N ALA A 294 -6.30 4.72 -3.91
CA ALA A 294 -5.96 3.56 -4.71
C ALA A 294 -7.05 2.50 -4.64
N LEU A 295 -7.55 2.07 -5.80
CA LEU A 295 -8.54 1.00 -5.89
C LEU A 295 -7.84 -0.35 -5.95
N VAL A 296 -8.29 -1.30 -5.14
CA VAL A 296 -7.87 -2.71 -5.22
C VAL A 296 -8.99 -3.50 -5.87
N GLN A 297 -8.85 -3.82 -7.15
CA GLN A 297 -9.77 -4.76 -7.78
C GLN A 297 -9.48 -6.17 -7.24
N VAL A 298 -10.47 -6.75 -6.55
CA VAL A 298 -10.39 -8.11 -6.02
C VAL A 298 -10.53 -9.13 -7.15
N GLY A 299 -9.61 -10.09 -7.18
CA GLY A 299 -9.55 -11.17 -8.15
C GLY A 299 -8.61 -10.86 -9.30
N GLY A 300 -7.39 -11.40 -9.25
CA GLY A 300 -6.32 -11.15 -10.23
C GLY A 300 -6.67 -11.45 -11.68
N GLU A 301 -7.59 -12.40 -11.93
CA GLU A 301 -8.03 -12.74 -13.29
C GLU A 301 -8.97 -11.69 -13.92
N HIS A 302 -9.52 -10.77 -13.12
CA HIS A 302 -10.54 -9.80 -13.53
C HIS A 302 -9.99 -8.37 -13.69
N GLN A 303 -8.66 -8.20 -13.63
CA GLN A 303 -8.02 -6.88 -13.73
C GLN A 303 -8.33 -6.19 -15.06
N GLN A 304 -8.23 -6.90 -16.19
CA GLN A 304 -8.43 -6.31 -17.52
C GLN A 304 -9.90 -5.89 -17.75
N SER A 305 -10.88 -6.67 -17.29
CA SER A 305 -12.29 -6.31 -17.41
C SER A 305 -12.65 -5.11 -16.53
N PHE A 306 -12.10 -5.06 -15.30
CA PHE A 306 -12.22 -3.91 -14.42
C PHE A 306 -11.60 -2.65 -15.03
N ILE A 307 -10.36 -2.72 -15.51
CA ILE A 307 -9.68 -1.56 -16.11
C ILE A 307 -10.46 -1.02 -17.31
N ALA A 308 -10.97 -1.90 -18.18
CA ALA A 308 -11.76 -1.49 -19.34
C ALA A 308 -13.11 -0.84 -18.96
N TRP A 309 -13.76 -1.33 -17.90
CA TRP A 309 -14.97 -0.70 -17.36
C TRP A 309 -14.64 0.62 -16.67
N ALA A 310 -13.53 0.68 -15.93
CA ALA A 310 -13.10 1.85 -15.20
C ALA A 310 -12.77 3.00 -16.14
N GLU A 311 -12.03 2.75 -17.23
CA GLU A 311 -11.73 3.74 -18.27
C GLU A 311 -12.99 4.41 -18.82
N LYS A 312 -14.01 3.59 -19.14
CA LYS A 312 -15.21 4.05 -19.83
C LYS A 312 -16.28 4.64 -18.92
N THR A 313 -16.33 4.18 -17.67
CA THR A 313 -17.47 4.40 -16.78
C THR A 313 -17.04 4.99 -15.45
N LEU A 314 -16.16 4.30 -14.71
CA LEU A 314 -15.83 4.70 -13.34
C LEU A 314 -14.98 5.97 -13.27
N LEU A 315 -13.85 6.02 -13.96
CA LEU A 315 -12.90 7.14 -13.89
C LEU A 315 -13.53 8.47 -14.36
N PRO A 316 -14.35 8.52 -15.43
CA PRO A 316 -15.09 9.73 -15.77
C PRO A 316 -15.98 10.23 -14.62
N ALA A 317 -16.73 9.34 -13.96
CA ALA A 317 -17.61 9.70 -12.86
C ALA A 317 -16.83 10.15 -11.60
N LEU A 318 -15.72 9.47 -11.27
CA LEU A 318 -14.90 9.83 -10.11
C LEU A 318 -14.18 11.17 -10.28
N ARG A 319 -13.93 11.62 -11.51
CA ARG A 319 -13.33 12.94 -11.79
C ARG A 319 -14.31 14.09 -11.53
N GLU A 320 -15.60 13.81 -11.41
CA GLU A 320 -16.63 14.80 -11.07
C GLU A 320 -16.77 15.00 -9.55
N LEU A 321 -16.09 14.18 -8.73
CA LEU A 321 -15.96 14.34 -7.26
C LEU A 321 -14.89 15.38 -6.87
#